data_AF-A0A0N0C3D6-F1
#
_entry.id   AF-A0A0N0C3D6-F1
#
_cell.length_a   1.000
_cell.length_b   1.000
_cell.length_c   1.000
_cell.angle_alpha   90.00
_cell.angle_beta   90.00
_cell.angle_gamma   90.00
#
_symmetry.space_group_name_H-M   'P 1'
#
loop_
_entity.id
_entity.type
_entity.pdbx_description
1 polymer ?
#
loop_
_entity_poly.entity_id
_entity_poly.type
_entity_poly.pdbx_seq_one_letter_code
_entity_poly.pdbx_strand_id
1 'polypeptide(L)'
;MKIKAGIILLFLSIILVLGACSGKGSSSLHVELTVTEEFDKENRFKFTGTTNLPNEMKLVLSVTGEDEYSAQSKVKVNNGMIEREWISNNGEGLVPGTYSLRITSQAAMIQPDSVQNIMGKQGENLEGEFVLSEDTLGKMIGYTYAFSTSDSLTAVIESETIWGEVNGYLATGQYTLITDFIDKLQTPSQDLQMIYYHSMYHIYDQAGEDKKALESLYSIPKGYTGRNEDLINYYKYLNDFYEDESPFSFNDYVALYRKKPNYLKFLCIL
;
A
#
# COMPACT_ATOMS: atom_id res chain seq x y z
N MET A 1 16.80 -47.64 -86.85
CA MET A 1 17.18 -46.39 -86.16
C MET A 1 17.36 -46.72 -84.67
N LYS A 2 18.58 -46.58 -84.14
CA LYS A 2 19.01 -46.99 -82.77
C LYS A 2 18.97 -45.78 -81.83
N ILE A 3 18.45 -45.92 -80.60
CA ILE A 3 18.82 -45.21 -79.34
C ILE A 3 18.31 -46.12 -78.19
N LYS A 4 19.05 -46.81 -77.30
CA LYS A 4 20.13 -46.55 -76.28
C LYS A 4 19.68 -45.88 -74.96
N ALA A 5 20.22 -46.45 -73.86
CA ALA A 5 20.26 -46.01 -72.46
C ALA A 5 18.95 -46.20 -71.66
N GLY A 6 18.88 -46.91 -70.52
CA GLY A 6 19.88 -47.26 -69.51
C GLY A 6 19.70 -46.34 -68.31
N ILE A 7 19.32 -46.88 -67.15
CA ILE A 7 19.72 -46.46 -65.78
C ILE A 7 19.06 -47.41 -64.77
N ILE A 8 19.91 -48.11 -64.03
CA ILE A 8 19.64 -48.88 -62.81
C ILE A 8 19.68 -47.88 -61.65
N LEU A 9 18.67 -47.86 -60.77
CA LEU A 9 18.73 -47.14 -59.50
C LEU A 9 18.46 -48.12 -58.34
N LEU A 10 19.51 -48.38 -57.58
CA LEU A 10 19.51 -49.08 -56.29
C LEU A 10 18.79 -48.21 -55.25
N PHE A 11 17.77 -48.72 -54.56
CA PHE A 11 17.25 -48.12 -53.32
C PHE A 11 17.71 -48.94 -52.12
N LEU A 12 18.73 -48.39 -51.44
CA LEU A 12 19.19 -48.80 -50.12
C LEU A 12 18.38 -48.00 -49.09
N SER A 13 17.32 -48.58 -48.52
CA SER A 13 16.57 -47.95 -47.43
C SER A 13 17.16 -48.33 -46.07
N ILE A 14 17.88 -47.36 -45.50
CA ILE A 14 18.38 -47.31 -44.12
C ILE A 14 17.20 -47.38 -43.15
N ILE A 15 17.25 -48.34 -42.22
CA ILE A 15 16.32 -48.43 -41.09
C ILE A 15 16.75 -47.40 -40.04
N LEU A 16 15.97 -46.34 -39.88
CA LEU A 16 16.11 -45.35 -38.82
C LEU A 16 15.58 -45.94 -37.51
N VAL A 17 16.49 -46.21 -36.57
CA VAL A 17 16.16 -46.50 -35.17
C VAL A 17 15.77 -45.19 -34.50
N LEU A 18 14.47 -44.96 -34.32
CA LEU A 18 13.98 -43.92 -33.41
C LEU A 18 13.85 -44.53 -32.01
N GLY A 19 14.92 -44.39 -31.23
CA GLY A 19 14.83 -44.47 -29.77
C GLY A 19 13.99 -43.30 -29.26
N ALA A 20 12.77 -43.58 -28.82
CA ALA A 20 11.96 -42.63 -28.08
C ALA A 20 12.53 -42.49 -26.66
N CYS A 21 13.55 -41.65 -26.50
CA CYS A 21 13.85 -41.03 -25.22
C CYS A 21 12.68 -40.08 -24.91
N SER A 22 11.70 -40.55 -24.14
CA SER A 22 10.78 -39.66 -23.41
C SER A 22 11.59 -38.97 -22.31
N GLY A 23 12.35 -37.95 -22.69
CA GLY A 23 12.83 -36.95 -21.75
C GLY A 23 11.61 -36.29 -21.14
N LYS A 24 11.32 -36.56 -19.86
CA LYS A 24 10.56 -35.63 -19.03
C LYS A 24 11.30 -34.31 -19.11
N GLY A 25 10.80 -33.38 -19.92
CA GLY A 25 11.28 -32.01 -19.90
C GLY A 25 11.09 -31.50 -18.48
N SER A 26 12.19 -31.43 -17.73
CA SER A 26 12.25 -30.68 -16.48
C SER A 26 12.10 -29.22 -16.88
N SER A 27 10.87 -28.74 -17.01
CA SER A 27 10.63 -27.33 -17.26
C SER A 27 10.93 -26.61 -15.96
N SER A 28 12.07 -25.91 -15.91
CA SER A 28 12.33 -25.00 -14.81
C SER A 28 11.35 -23.84 -14.85
N LEU A 29 10.91 -23.41 -13.67
CA LEU A 29 10.07 -22.26 -13.43
C LEU A 29 10.94 -21.13 -12.90
N HIS A 30 11.31 -20.20 -13.79
CA HIS A 30 12.00 -18.98 -13.41
C HIS A 30 10.99 -18.06 -12.71
N VAL A 31 11.17 -17.81 -11.41
CA VAL A 31 10.17 -17.14 -10.59
C VAL A 31 10.15 -15.65 -10.88
N GLU A 32 8.96 -15.15 -11.21
CA GLU A 32 8.68 -13.72 -11.36
C GLU A 32 7.71 -13.28 -10.27
N LEU A 33 7.99 -12.14 -9.64
CA LEU A 33 7.16 -11.57 -8.60
C LEU A 33 7.33 -10.04 -8.62
N THR A 34 6.20 -9.35 -8.65
CA THR A 34 6.16 -7.89 -8.45
C THR A 34 5.17 -7.58 -7.34
N VAL A 35 5.43 -6.49 -6.62
CA VAL A 35 4.57 -5.98 -5.56
C VAL A 35 4.26 -4.52 -5.83
N THR A 36 3.02 -4.14 -5.56
CA THR A 36 2.55 -2.76 -5.52
C THR A 36 1.96 -2.51 -4.15
N GLU A 37 2.33 -1.36 -3.58
CA GLU A 37 1.84 -0.90 -2.29
C GLU A 37 0.70 0.11 -2.45
N GLU A 38 -0.19 0.10 -1.46
CA GLU A 38 -1.29 1.04 -1.32
C GLU A 38 -1.46 1.37 0.16
N PHE A 39 -1.72 2.64 0.46
CA PHE A 39 -2.07 3.11 1.80
C PHE A 39 -3.44 3.78 1.75
N ASP A 40 -4.25 3.56 2.77
CA ASP A 40 -5.49 4.30 2.94
C ASP A 40 -5.30 5.56 3.81
N LYS A 41 -6.40 6.29 4.00
CA LYS A 41 -6.44 7.52 4.82
C LYS A 41 -6.10 7.31 6.30
N GLU A 42 -6.18 6.07 6.79
CA GLU A 42 -5.85 5.69 8.16
C GLU A 42 -4.41 5.16 8.26
N ASN A 43 -3.62 5.27 7.18
CA ASN A 43 -2.26 4.71 7.07
C ASN A 43 -2.20 3.19 7.26
N ARG A 44 -3.29 2.48 6.92
CA ARG A 44 -3.27 1.02 6.82
C ARG A 44 -2.64 0.64 5.50
N PHE A 45 -1.85 -0.42 5.50
CA PHE A 45 -1.08 -0.86 4.35
C PHE A 45 -1.79 -2.01 3.65
N LYS A 46 -1.94 -1.93 2.33
CA LYS A 46 -2.32 -3.04 1.47
C LYS A 46 -1.22 -3.26 0.45
N PHE A 47 -0.97 -4.51 0.12
CA PHE A 47 -0.14 -4.84 -1.02
C PHE A 47 -0.92 -5.74 -1.97
N THR A 48 -0.62 -5.57 -3.25
CA THR A 48 -1.02 -6.50 -4.31
C THR A 48 0.25 -6.98 -4.99
N GLY A 49 0.26 -8.22 -5.45
CA GLY A 49 1.40 -8.76 -6.19
C GLY A 49 0.96 -9.56 -7.40
N THR A 50 1.79 -9.54 -8.45
CA THR A 50 1.63 -10.40 -9.63
C THR A 50 2.79 -11.39 -9.68
N THR A 51 2.53 -12.61 -10.13
CA THR A 51 3.51 -13.69 -10.17
C THR A 51 3.16 -14.76 -11.20
N ASN A 52 4.17 -15.52 -11.63
CA ASN A 52 3.99 -16.72 -12.44
C ASN A 52 3.93 -18.02 -11.62
N LEU A 53 3.84 -17.91 -10.28
CA LEU A 53 3.73 -19.08 -9.40
C LEU A 53 2.41 -19.84 -9.61
N PRO A 54 2.38 -21.16 -9.30
CA PRO A 54 1.19 -21.99 -9.48
C PRO A 54 -0.02 -21.51 -8.69
N ASN A 55 -1.20 -21.65 -9.28
CA ASN A 55 -2.47 -21.40 -8.58
C ASN A 55 -2.59 -22.30 -7.33
N GLU A 56 -3.24 -21.78 -6.29
CA GLU A 56 -3.38 -22.40 -4.95
C GLU A 56 -2.07 -22.54 -4.16
N MET A 57 -0.93 -22.06 -4.68
CA MET A 57 0.32 -22.07 -3.92
C MET A 57 0.19 -21.21 -2.67
N LYS A 58 0.50 -21.81 -1.51
CA LYS A 58 0.39 -21.16 -0.21
C LYS A 58 1.66 -20.38 0.09
N LEU A 59 1.51 -19.10 0.38
CA LEU A 59 2.59 -18.21 0.75
C LEU A 59 2.37 -17.70 2.19
N VAL A 60 3.47 -17.37 2.85
CA VAL A 60 3.51 -16.71 4.15
C VAL A 60 4.06 -15.32 3.94
N LEU A 61 3.30 -14.34 4.43
CA LEU A 61 3.65 -12.93 4.36
C LEU A 61 3.97 -12.47 5.77
N SER A 62 5.16 -11.91 5.96
CA SER A 62 5.60 -11.34 7.23
C SER A 62 5.94 -9.88 7.01
N VAL A 63 5.29 -8.98 7.74
CA VAL A 63 5.66 -7.56 7.80
C VAL A 63 6.36 -7.31 9.11
N THR A 64 7.50 -6.63 9.07
CA THR A 64 8.25 -6.21 10.26
C THR A 64 8.61 -4.73 10.16
N GLY A 65 8.49 -3.98 11.25
CA GLY A 65 8.86 -2.56 11.35
C GLY A 65 9.91 -2.28 12.44
N GLU A 66 10.35 -1.02 12.54
CA GLU A 66 11.38 -0.57 13.51
C GLU A 66 10.94 -0.67 14.99
N ASP A 67 9.66 -0.43 15.29
CA ASP A 67 9.09 -0.42 16.65
C ASP A 67 8.60 -1.81 17.13
N GLU A 68 9.37 -2.87 16.86
CA GLU A 68 8.99 -4.27 17.15
C GLU A 68 7.67 -4.74 16.49
N TYR A 69 7.09 -3.92 15.62
CA TYR A 69 5.88 -4.28 14.89
C TYR A 69 6.15 -5.53 14.06
N SER A 70 5.29 -6.53 14.21
CA SER A 70 5.31 -7.71 13.37
C SER A 70 3.89 -8.21 13.12
N ALA A 71 3.62 -8.54 11.86
CA ALA A 71 2.35 -9.13 11.45
C ALA A 71 2.60 -10.23 10.43
N GLN A 72 1.93 -11.37 10.60
CA GLN A 72 2.03 -12.48 9.67
C GLN A 72 0.66 -12.88 9.14
N SER A 73 0.60 -13.33 7.89
CA SER A 73 -0.57 -14.05 7.37
C SER A 73 -0.18 -15.11 6.35
N LYS A 74 -1.18 -15.94 6.01
CA LYS A 74 -1.08 -16.91 4.93
C LYS A 74 -2.00 -16.46 3.80
N VAL A 75 -1.47 -16.45 2.59
CA VAL A 75 -2.22 -16.15 1.36
C VAL A 75 -2.03 -17.27 0.35
N LYS A 76 -2.82 -17.23 -0.71
CA LYS A 76 -2.69 -18.13 -1.84
C LYS A 76 -2.51 -17.34 -3.11
N VAL A 77 -1.77 -17.92 -4.06
CA VAL A 77 -1.74 -17.42 -5.43
C VAL A 77 -3.07 -17.78 -6.09
N ASN A 78 -3.76 -16.76 -6.60
CA ASN A 78 -5.00 -16.91 -7.35
C ASN A 78 -4.82 -16.29 -8.73
N ASN A 79 -4.73 -17.13 -9.76
CA ASN A 79 -4.61 -16.69 -11.16
C ASN A 79 -3.46 -15.70 -11.39
N GLY A 80 -2.30 -15.98 -10.79
CA GLY A 80 -1.12 -15.11 -10.86
C GLY A 80 -1.14 -13.89 -9.94
N MET A 81 -2.19 -13.73 -9.12
CA MET A 81 -2.30 -12.63 -8.15
C MET A 81 -2.05 -13.10 -6.73
N ILE A 82 -1.46 -12.23 -5.93
CA ILE A 82 -1.33 -12.35 -4.48
C ILE A 82 -1.96 -11.09 -3.88
N GLU A 83 -3.00 -11.27 -3.10
CA GLU A 83 -3.69 -10.16 -2.45
C GLU A 83 -3.88 -10.48 -0.97
N ARG A 84 -3.82 -9.43 -0.15
CA ARG A 84 -4.18 -9.47 1.27
C ARG A 84 -5.11 -8.30 1.57
N GLU A 85 -5.91 -8.47 2.62
CA GLU A 85 -6.60 -7.37 3.27
C GLU A 85 -5.63 -6.37 3.92
N TRP A 86 -6.16 -5.22 4.33
CA TRP A 86 -5.44 -4.16 5.02
C TRP A 86 -4.68 -4.68 6.24
N ILE A 87 -3.42 -4.28 6.35
CA ILE A 87 -2.52 -4.53 7.46
C ILE A 87 -2.54 -3.30 8.37
N SER A 88 -2.79 -3.54 9.65
CA SER A 88 -2.95 -2.52 10.70
C SER A 88 -2.19 -2.91 11.96
N ASN A 89 -1.91 -1.94 12.82
CA ASN A 89 -1.38 -2.13 14.16
C ASN A 89 -2.54 -2.10 15.18
N ASN A 90 -3.05 -3.26 15.56
CA ASN A 90 -4.18 -3.40 16.49
C ASN A 90 -5.45 -2.62 16.07
N GLY A 91 -5.71 -2.55 14.76
CA GLY A 91 -6.84 -1.82 14.19
C GLY A 91 -6.51 -0.41 13.71
N GLU A 92 -5.41 0.17 14.19
CA GLU A 92 -4.90 1.47 13.78
C GLU A 92 -3.95 1.38 12.58
N GLY A 93 -3.65 2.51 11.95
CA GLY A 93 -2.60 2.61 10.93
C GLY A 93 -1.24 2.11 11.40
N LEU A 94 -0.37 1.81 10.45
CA LEU A 94 1.04 1.61 10.76
C LEU A 94 1.64 2.92 11.25
N VAL A 95 2.54 2.84 12.24
CA VAL A 95 3.28 4.01 12.73
C VAL A 95 4.32 4.38 11.68
N PRO A 96 4.56 5.66 11.39
CA PRO A 96 5.69 6.11 10.62
C PRO A 96 7.02 5.39 10.94
N GLY A 97 7.76 5.01 9.90
CA GLY A 97 8.99 4.22 9.98
C GLY A 97 9.24 3.39 8.73
N THR A 98 10.35 2.66 8.75
CA THR A 98 10.68 1.70 7.70
C THR A 98 10.12 0.33 8.04
N TYR A 99 9.63 -0.36 7.02
CA TYR A 99 9.06 -1.68 7.10
C TYR A 99 9.63 -2.60 6.03
N SER A 100 9.53 -3.90 6.28
CA SER A 100 9.91 -4.94 5.34
C SER A 100 8.78 -5.94 5.21
N LEU A 101 8.24 -6.08 4.00
CA LEU A 101 7.36 -7.16 3.62
C LEU A 101 8.21 -8.32 3.09
N ARG A 102 8.19 -9.45 3.80
CA ARG A 102 8.79 -10.70 3.36
C ARG A 102 7.71 -11.68 2.90
N ILE A 103 7.80 -12.09 1.65
CA ILE A 103 6.97 -13.12 1.03
C ILE A 103 7.78 -14.40 0.93
N THR A 104 7.30 -15.48 1.54
CA THR A 104 7.95 -16.79 1.51
C THR A 104 6.97 -17.89 1.14
N SER A 105 7.43 -18.94 0.48
CA SER A 105 6.59 -20.13 0.30
C SER A 105 6.60 -21.00 1.55
N GLN A 106 5.58 -21.85 1.72
CA GLN A 106 5.74 -23.04 2.55
C GLN A 106 6.69 -24.04 1.85
N ALA A 107 7.26 -24.97 2.60
CA ALA A 107 8.10 -26.04 2.04
C ALA A 107 7.34 -26.78 0.93
N ALA A 108 8.02 -27.10 -0.17
CA ALA A 108 7.40 -27.68 -1.36
C ALA A 108 6.57 -28.93 -1.04
N MET A 109 7.10 -29.80 -0.18
CA MET A 109 6.48 -31.06 0.24
C MET A 109 5.13 -30.92 0.96
N ILE A 110 4.77 -29.73 1.46
CA ILE A 110 3.48 -29.47 2.13
C ILE A 110 2.53 -28.59 1.30
N GLN A 111 2.96 -28.17 0.11
CA GLN A 111 2.08 -27.51 -0.85
C GLN A 111 1.05 -28.49 -1.43
N PRO A 112 -0.06 -28.03 -2.01
CA PRO A 112 -1.00 -28.91 -2.72
C PRO A 112 -0.32 -29.73 -3.84
N ASP A 113 -0.82 -30.92 -4.12
CA ASP A 113 -0.25 -31.81 -5.16
C ASP A 113 -0.16 -31.14 -6.54
N SER A 114 -1.14 -30.31 -6.89
CA SER A 114 -1.15 -29.52 -8.14
C SER A 114 0.05 -28.59 -8.24
N VAL A 115 0.45 -27.99 -7.12
CA VAL A 115 1.60 -27.08 -7.03
C VAL A 115 2.90 -27.89 -7.06
N GLN A 116 2.98 -28.98 -6.28
CA GLN A 116 4.15 -29.87 -6.25
C GLN A 116 4.47 -30.46 -7.63
N ASN A 117 3.46 -30.78 -8.44
CA ASN A 117 3.68 -31.29 -9.79
C ASN A 117 4.37 -30.29 -10.73
N ILE A 118 4.26 -28.99 -10.44
CA ILE A 118 4.88 -27.93 -11.23
C ILE A 118 6.26 -27.58 -10.66
N MET A 119 6.34 -27.31 -9.35
CA MET A 119 7.59 -26.85 -8.73
C MET A 119 8.56 -27.99 -8.35
N GLY A 120 8.11 -29.24 -8.36
CA GLY A 120 8.85 -30.38 -7.82
C GLY A 120 8.59 -30.61 -6.32
N LYS A 121 8.83 -31.83 -5.83
CA LYS A 121 8.50 -32.21 -4.44
C LYS A 121 9.38 -31.51 -3.40
N GLN A 122 10.55 -31.06 -3.82
CA GLN A 122 11.52 -30.29 -3.05
C GLN A 122 11.73 -28.90 -3.66
N GLY A 123 10.83 -28.45 -4.54
CA GLY A 123 10.97 -27.18 -5.25
C GLY A 123 12.08 -27.20 -6.31
N GLU A 124 12.59 -28.36 -6.70
CA GLU A 124 13.75 -28.52 -7.58
C GLU A 124 13.63 -27.79 -8.92
N ASN A 125 12.40 -27.59 -9.41
CA ASN A 125 12.12 -26.88 -10.66
C ASN A 125 12.13 -25.36 -10.50
N LEU A 126 12.19 -24.82 -9.28
CA LEU A 126 12.28 -23.37 -9.07
C LEU A 126 13.66 -22.84 -9.43
N GLU A 127 13.67 -21.74 -10.16
CA GLU A 127 14.87 -20.99 -10.56
C GLU A 127 14.63 -19.47 -10.46
N GLY A 128 15.70 -18.69 -10.50
CA GLY A 128 15.65 -17.23 -10.44
C GLY A 128 16.13 -16.65 -9.12
N GLU A 129 16.15 -15.32 -9.06
CA GLU A 129 16.73 -14.56 -7.95
C GLU A 129 15.94 -14.65 -6.63
N PHE A 130 14.64 -14.97 -6.70
CA PHE A 130 13.77 -15.11 -5.54
C PHE A 130 13.72 -16.52 -4.98
N VAL A 131 14.60 -17.41 -5.42
CA VAL A 131 14.67 -18.80 -4.96
C VAL A 131 15.72 -18.95 -3.85
N LEU A 132 15.27 -19.37 -2.68
CA LEU A 132 16.11 -19.72 -1.55
C LEU A 132 16.30 -21.24 -1.51
N SER A 133 17.49 -21.71 -1.16
CA SER A 133 17.76 -23.14 -0.95
C SER A 133 18.01 -23.40 0.52
N GLU A 134 17.23 -24.32 1.10
CA GLU A 134 17.34 -24.75 2.48
C GLU A 134 17.60 -26.25 2.53
N ASP A 135 18.63 -26.68 3.27
CA ASP A 135 19.11 -28.07 3.28
C ASP A 135 18.02 -29.10 3.62
N THR A 136 17.06 -28.69 4.46
CA THR A 136 16.00 -29.57 4.96
C THR A 136 14.66 -29.36 4.28
N LEU A 137 14.38 -28.17 3.74
CA LEU A 137 13.08 -27.79 3.19
C LEU A 137 13.06 -27.74 1.65
N GLY A 138 14.23 -27.91 1.03
CA GLY A 138 14.41 -27.81 -0.41
C GLY A 138 14.46 -26.35 -0.88
N LYS A 139 14.13 -26.14 -2.15
CA LYS A 139 14.02 -24.80 -2.73
C LYS A 139 12.68 -24.17 -2.39
N MET A 140 12.73 -22.91 -2.01
CA MET A 140 11.61 -22.10 -1.55
C MET A 140 11.61 -20.74 -2.24
N ILE A 141 10.49 -20.04 -2.18
CA ILE A 141 10.43 -18.63 -2.59
C ILE A 141 10.79 -17.75 -1.40
N GLY A 142 11.59 -16.72 -1.65
CA GLY A 142 11.90 -15.66 -0.71
C GLY A 142 12.04 -14.34 -1.45
N TYR A 143 11.11 -13.43 -1.18
CA TYR A 143 11.12 -12.08 -1.71
C TYR A 143 10.98 -11.10 -0.57
N THR A 144 11.75 -10.02 -0.63
CA THR A 144 11.72 -8.95 0.35
C THR A 144 11.45 -7.64 -0.36
N TYR A 145 10.44 -6.92 0.10
CA TYR A 145 10.07 -5.60 -0.37
C TYR A 145 10.17 -4.64 0.80
N ALA A 146 11.11 -3.71 0.72
CA ALA A 146 11.21 -2.62 1.68
C ALA A 146 10.22 -1.52 1.30
N PHE A 147 9.48 -1.04 2.28
CA PHE A 147 8.61 0.12 2.15
C PHE A 147 8.79 1.01 3.37
N SER A 148 8.48 2.28 3.23
CA SER A 148 8.47 3.19 4.37
C SER A 148 7.08 3.74 4.49
N THR A 149 6.50 3.58 5.67
CA THR A 149 5.40 4.47 6.04
C THR A 149 6.10 5.73 6.47
N SER A 150 6.11 6.73 5.62
CA SER A 150 6.94 7.89 5.91
C SER A 150 6.35 8.60 7.14
N ASP A 151 7.21 9.13 8.04
CA ASP A 151 6.78 10.17 8.98
C ASP A 151 6.56 11.37 8.11
N SER A 152 5.34 11.46 7.59
CA SER A 152 5.14 12.27 6.41
C SER A 152 3.74 12.81 6.27
N LEU A 153 3.52 14.11 6.48
CA LEU A 153 4.45 15.26 6.64
C LEU A 153 5.58 15.48 5.59
N THR A 154 5.97 14.52 4.75
CA THR A 154 5.83 14.70 3.31
C THR A 154 4.38 14.29 3.04
N ALA A 155 3.40 15.14 3.34
CA ALA A 155 3.14 16.18 2.35
C ALA A 155 3.80 15.74 1.02
N VAL A 156 3.02 15.16 0.11
CA VAL A 156 2.97 15.85 -1.17
C VAL A 156 2.93 17.31 -0.75
N ILE A 157 4.07 18.02 -0.76
CA ILE A 157 4.07 19.43 -0.38
C ILE A 157 3.18 19.95 -1.48
N GLU A 158 1.89 20.05 -1.18
CA GLU A 158 0.99 20.57 -2.14
C GLU A 158 1.58 21.94 -2.41
N SER A 159 1.72 22.25 -3.69
CA SER A 159 2.45 23.44 -4.07
C SER A 159 1.89 24.62 -3.27
N GLU A 160 2.70 25.63 -2.99
CA GLU A 160 2.21 26.84 -2.32
C GLU A 160 0.99 27.45 -3.07
N THR A 161 0.77 27.08 -4.33
CA THR A 161 -0.47 27.32 -5.08
C THR A 161 -1.69 26.58 -4.52
N ILE A 162 -1.61 25.27 -4.27
CA ILE A 162 -2.71 24.49 -3.69
C ILE A 162 -3.04 25.01 -2.29
N TRP A 163 -2.03 25.22 -1.45
CA TRP A 163 -2.24 25.79 -0.12
C TRP A 163 -2.76 27.23 -0.21
N GLY A 164 -2.29 28.03 -1.16
CA GLY A 164 -2.81 29.37 -1.41
C GLY A 164 -4.31 29.38 -1.70
N GLU A 165 -4.79 28.44 -2.52
CA GLU A 165 -6.21 28.31 -2.85
C GLU A 165 -7.05 27.92 -1.61
N VAL A 166 -6.63 26.86 -0.91
CA VAL A 166 -7.31 26.38 0.30
C VAL A 166 -7.34 27.46 1.39
N ASN A 167 -6.25 28.20 1.57
CA ASN A 167 -6.19 29.30 2.52
C ASN A 167 -7.10 30.46 2.13
N GLY A 168 -7.24 30.74 0.83
CA GLY A 168 -8.17 31.75 0.32
C GLY A 168 -9.62 31.40 0.66
N TYR A 169 -10.00 30.13 0.49
CA TYR A 169 -11.32 29.65 0.88
C TYR A 169 -11.51 29.63 2.41
N LEU A 170 -10.51 29.18 3.17
CA LEU A 170 -10.55 29.18 4.65
C LEU A 170 -10.76 30.59 5.21
N ALA A 171 -10.01 31.57 4.70
CA ALA A 171 -10.11 32.96 5.13
C ALA A 171 -11.47 33.60 4.87
N THR A 172 -12.24 33.06 3.92
CA THR A 172 -13.58 33.56 3.54
C THR A 172 -14.72 32.65 4.01
N GLY A 173 -14.42 31.57 4.74
CA GLY A 173 -15.42 30.62 5.21
C GLY A 173 -16.10 29.80 4.10
N GLN A 174 -15.46 29.66 2.93
CA GLN A 174 -16.02 28.95 1.77
C GLN A 174 -15.75 27.43 1.85
N TYR A 175 -16.26 26.79 2.90
CA TYR A 175 -15.94 25.40 3.24
C TYR A 175 -16.34 24.37 2.17
N THR A 176 -17.47 24.58 1.46
CA THR A 176 -17.87 23.70 0.35
C THR A 176 -16.88 23.72 -0.81
N LEU A 177 -16.25 24.87 -1.10
CA LEU A 177 -15.25 24.95 -2.16
C LEU A 177 -13.96 24.22 -1.76
N ILE A 178 -13.63 24.21 -0.47
CA ILE A 178 -12.49 23.45 0.05
C ILE A 178 -12.72 21.95 -0.16
N THR A 179 -13.90 21.43 0.20
CA THR A 179 -14.20 20.00 0.04
C THR A 179 -14.22 19.60 -1.42
N ASP A 180 -14.89 20.38 -2.28
CA ASP A 180 -14.95 20.14 -3.74
C ASP A 180 -13.57 20.19 -4.41
N PHE A 181 -12.67 21.02 -3.89
CA PHE A 181 -11.30 21.13 -4.40
C PHE A 181 -10.45 19.94 -3.98
N ILE A 182 -10.53 19.52 -2.70
CA ILE A 182 -9.78 18.39 -2.16
C ILE A 182 -10.25 17.06 -2.78
N ASP A 183 -11.55 16.88 -3.02
CA ASP A 183 -12.11 15.67 -3.65
C ASP A 183 -11.62 15.44 -5.09
N LYS A 184 -11.08 16.48 -5.75
CA LYS A 184 -10.48 16.39 -7.09
C LYS A 184 -9.00 15.97 -7.07
N LEU A 185 -8.37 15.95 -5.89
CA LEU A 185 -6.98 15.55 -5.75
C LEU A 185 -6.89 14.03 -5.71
N GLN A 186 -5.99 13.47 -6.50
CA GLN A 186 -5.81 12.02 -6.56
C GLN A 186 -5.28 11.45 -5.22
N THR A 187 -4.42 12.21 -4.53
CA THR A 187 -3.76 11.79 -3.28
C THR A 187 -3.55 13.01 -2.35
N PRO A 188 -4.58 13.53 -1.67
CA PRO A 188 -4.44 14.68 -0.78
C PRO A 188 -3.58 14.34 0.45
N SER A 189 -2.73 15.26 0.91
CA SER A 189 -1.96 15.05 2.13
C SER A 189 -2.86 14.93 3.36
N GLN A 190 -2.28 14.40 4.44
CA GLN A 190 -2.90 14.38 5.75
C GLN A 190 -3.39 15.78 6.18
N ASP A 191 -2.64 16.84 5.91
CA ASP A 191 -3.02 18.21 6.27
C ASP A 191 -4.26 18.69 5.50
N LEU A 192 -4.33 18.40 4.19
CA LEU A 192 -5.54 18.68 3.42
C LEU A 192 -6.72 17.82 3.90
N GLN A 193 -6.50 16.57 4.26
CA GLN A 193 -7.56 15.73 4.83
C GLN A 193 -8.07 16.27 6.18
N MET A 194 -7.20 16.82 7.04
CA MET A 194 -7.65 17.46 8.28
C MET A 194 -8.46 18.74 8.00
N ILE A 195 -8.06 19.52 6.99
CA ILE A 195 -8.84 20.68 6.54
C ILE A 195 -10.16 20.27 5.90
N TYR A 196 -10.23 19.13 5.21
CA TYR A 196 -11.49 18.57 4.72
C TYR A 196 -12.45 18.29 5.86
N TYR A 197 -12.02 17.55 6.89
CA TYR A 197 -12.87 17.27 8.06
C TYR A 197 -13.28 18.54 8.81
N HIS A 198 -12.37 19.51 8.94
CA HIS A 198 -12.69 20.82 9.50
C HIS A 198 -13.74 21.56 8.67
N SER A 199 -13.66 21.49 7.34
CA SER A 199 -14.63 22.10 6.43
C SER A 199 -15.98 21.41 6.53
N MET A 200 -16.00 20.08 6.61
CA MET A 200 -17.24 19.30 6.84
C MET A 200 -17.90 19.64 8.17
N TYR A 201 -17.13 19.89 9.24
CA TYR A 201 -17.66 20.38 10.52
C TYR A 201 -18.49 21.66 10.31
N HIS A 202 -17.94 22.66 9.63
CA HIS A 202 -18.64 23.92 9.37
C HIS A 202 -19.84 23.77 8.44
N ILE A 203 -19.72 22.93 7.41
CA ILE A 203 -20.84 22.66 6.49
C ILE A 203 -22.02 22.04 7.24
N TYR A 204 -21.76 21.05 8.10
CA TYR A 204 -22.80 20.42 8.89
C TYR A 204 -23.36 21.33 9.97
N ASP A 205 -22.52 22.14 10.63
CA ASP A 205 -22.95 23.14 11.61
C ASP A 205 -23.90 24.18 10.98
N GLN A 206 -23.52 24.72 9.81
CA GLN A 206 -24.38 25.62 9.02
C GLN A 206 -25.70 24.98 8.57
N ALA A 207 -25.72 23.65 8.40
CA ALA A 207 -26.91 22.89 8.07
C ALA A 207 -27.78 22.52 9.30
N GLY A 208 -27.33 22.83 10.52
CA GLY A 208 -27.99 22.40 11.77
C GLY A 208 -27.87 20.89 12.04
N GLU A 209 -26.84 20.25 11.48
CA GLU A 209 -26.55 18.83 11.63
C GLU A 209 -25.47 18.58 12.69
N ASP A 210 -25.70 19.09 13.91
CA ASP A 210 -24.72 19.16 15.01
C ASP A 210 -23.95 17.86 15.25
N LYS A 211 -24.66 16.72 15.24
CA LYS A 211 -24.04 15.40 15.43
C LYS A 211 -22.98 15.11 14.35
N LYS A 212 -23.29 15.39 13.08
CA LYS A 212 -22.36 15.15 11.96
C LYS A 212 -21.21 16.16 11.98
N ALA A 213 -21.48 17.37 12.42
CA ALA A 213 -20.45 18.38 12.63
C ALA A 213 -19.41 17.86 13.63
N LEU A 214 -19.86 17.40 14.80
CA LEU A 214 -18.99 16.83 15.83
C LEU A 214 -18.25 15.58 15.34
N GLU A 215 -18.94 14.65 14.68
CA GLU A 215 -18.29 13.46 14.09
C GLU A 215 -17.17 13.84 13.12
N SER A 216 -17.35 14.89 12.33
CA SER A 216 -16.32 15.41 11.42
C SER A 216 -15.14 16.02 12.19
N LEU A 217 -15.41 16.89 13.18
CA LEU A 217 -14.36 17.53 13.97
C LEU A 217 -13.49 16.53 14.75
N TYR A 218 -14.11 15.50 15.34
CA TYR A 218 -13.40 14.46 16.10
C TYR A 218 -12.85 13.31 15.23
N SER A 219 -13.15 13.27 13.93
CA SER A 219 -12.40 12.44 12.98
C SER A 219 -10.94 12.90 12.83
N ILE A 220 -10.66 14.17 13.16
CA ILE A 220 -9.29 14.68 13.23
C ILE A 220 -8.63 14.14 14.52
N PRO A 221 -7.46 13.48 14.45
CA PRO A 221 -6.80 12.92 15.63
C PRO A 221 -6.52 13.96 16.72
N LYS A 222 -6.61 13.55 17.99
CA LYS A 222 -6.31 14.43 19.14
C LYS A 222 -4.85 14.90 19.18
N GLY A 223 -3.93 14.11 18.61
CA GLY A 223 -2.50 14.42 18.54
C GLY A 223 -2.05 14.99 17.20
N TYR A 224 -2.93 15.60 16.41
CA TYR A 224 -2.57 16.20 15.12
C TYR A 224 -1.57 17.36 15.31
N THR A 225 -0.41 17.29 14.64
CA THR A 225 0.67 18.30 14.69
C THR A 225 1.08 18.80 13.30
N GLY A 226 0.11 19.04 12.43
CA GLY A 226 0.34 19.46 11.04
C GLY A 226 0.17 20.96 10.78
N ARG A 227 0.12 21.36 9.50
CA ARG A 227 0.12 22.79 9.07
C ARG A 227 -0.93 23.65 9.77
N ASN A 228 -2.10 23.10 10.08
CA ASN A 228 -3.23 23.83 10.65
C ASN A 228 -3.55 23.41 12.10
N GLU A 229 -2.57 22.86 12.82
CA GLU A 229 -2.73 22.40 14.21
C GLU A 229 -3.44 23.43 15.11
N ASP A 230 -2.97 24.68 15.09
CA ASP A 230 -3.52 25.75 15.92
C ASP A 230 -5.02 25.98 15.65
N LEU A 231 -5.42 26.01 14.37
CA LEU A 231 -6.81 26.18 13.95
C LEU A 231 -7.69 25.02 14.42
N ILE A 232 -7.26 23.78 14.17
CA ILE A 232 -8.01 22.59 14.55
C ILE A 232 -8.18 22.53 16.07
N ASN A 233 -7.10 22.76 16.81
CA ASN A 233 -7.11 22.70 18.27
C ASN A 233 -8.00 23.79 18.88
N TYR A 234 -8.05 24.97 18.27
CA TYR A 234 -8.98 26.02 18.66
C TYR A 234 -10.44 25.59 18.54
N TYR A 235 -10.85 24.99 17.41
CA TYR A 235 -12.24 24.55 17.24
C TYR A 235 -12.61 23.38 18.15
N LYS A 236 -11.68 22.48 18.44
CA LYS A 236 -11.88 21.45 19.47
C LYS A 236 -12.03 22.08 20.85
N TYR A 237 -11.21 23.09 21.16
CA TYR A 237 -11.35 23.85 22.39
C TYR A 237 -12.71 24.52 22.51
N LEU A 238 -13.21 25.18 21.45
CA LEU A 238 -14.53 25.81 21.45
C LEU A 238 -15.64 24.80 21.76
N ASN A 239 -15.53 23.59 21.23
CA ASN A 239 -16.55 22.56 21.45
C ASN A 239 -16.44 21.86 22.81
N ASP A 240 -15.22 21.75 23.36
CA ASP A 240 -14.98 21.24 24.70
C ASP A 240 -15.27 22.31 25.80
N PHE A 241 -15.56 23.55 25.40
CA PHE A 241 -15.74 24.67 26.30
C PHE A 241 -17.12 24.65 26.98
N TYR A 242 -17.15 24.93 28.29
CA TYR A 242 -18.38 24.94 29.08
C TYR A 242 -19.09 26.30 28.99
N GLU A 243 -20.43 26.27 28.92
CA GLU A 243 -21.31 27.41 28.61
C GLU A 243 -21.20 28.64 29.55
N ASP A 244 -20.53 28.52 30.69
CA ASP A 244 -20.51 29.55 31.74
C ASP A 244 -19.42 30.63 31.56
N GLU A 245 -18.56 30.52 30.55
CA GLU A 245 -17.51 31.49 30.25
C GLU A 245 -17.59 31.97 28.79
N SER A 246 -16.92 33.09 28.46
CA SER A 246 -16.71 33.45 27.05
C SER A 246 -15.48 32.68 26.56
N PRO A 247 -15.55 31.94 25.43
CA PRO A 247 -14.37 31.29 24.90
C PRO A 247 -13.32 32.34 24.52
N PHE A 248 -12.05 31.96 24.62
CA PHE A 248 -10.95 32.78 24.12
C PHE A 248 -11.13 33.07 22.63
N SER A 249 -10.69 34.25 22.17
CA SER A 249 -10.51 34.46 20.74
C SER A 249 -9.43 33.51 20.20
N PHE A 250 -9.42 33.26 18.89
CA PHE A 250 -8.36 32.45 18.28
C PHE A 250 -6.95 32.98 18.61
N ASN A 251 -6.76 34.30 18.58
CA ASN A 251 -5.48 34.92 18.88
C ASN A 251 -5.07 34.71 20.35
N ASP A 252 -6.02 34.83 21.28
CA ASP A 252 -5.77 34.59 22.71
C ASP A 252 -5.49 33.11 22.99
N TYR A 253 -6.23 32.21 22.32
CA TYR A 253 -6.00 30.78 22.39
C TYR A 253 -4.58 30.42 21.95
N VAL A 254 -4.15 30.90 20.79
CA VAL A 254 -2.81 30.65 20.27
C VAL A 254 -1.74 31.20 21.21
N ALA A 255 -1.94 32.39 21.78
CA ALA A 255 -1.00 32.99 22.73
C ALA A 255 -0.82 32.16 24.02
N LEU A 256 -1.89 31.49 24.48
CA LEU A 256 -1.89 30.72 25.73
C LEU A 256 -1.43 29.26 25.56
N TYR A 257 -1.80 28.61 24.46
CA TYR A 257 -1.69 27.15 24.32
C TYR A 257 -0.61 26.68 23.33
N ARG A 258 0.00 27.56 22.53
CA ARG A 258 1.03 27.19 21.56
C ARG A 258 2.36 26.82 22.25
N LYS A 259 2.76 25.54 22.15
CA LYS A 259 3.97 25.00 22.82
C LYS A 259 5.28 25.08 22.01
N LYS A 260 5.28 25.51 20.74
CA LYS A 260 6.49 25.61 19.90
C LYS A 260 6.53 26.88 19.02
N PRO A 261 7.66 27.65 18.95
CA PRO A 261 7.72 28.91 18.19
C PRO A 261 7.96 28.81 16.67
N ASN A 262 8.14 27.62 16.10
CA ASN A 262 8.61 27.51 14.71
C ASN A 262 7.54 26.90 13.80
N TYR A 263 6.79 27.77 13.13
CA TYR A 263 6.37 27.76 11.71
C TYR A 263 5.54 29.03 11.50
N LEU A 264 6.25 30.14 11.29
CA LEU A 264 5.65 31.45 11.01
C LEU A 264 5.25 31.51 9.53
N LYS A 265 3.95 31.37 9.24
CA LYS A 265 3.32 32.01 8.08
C LYS A 265 1.79 32.13 8.12
N PHE A 266 1.17 32.18 9.29
CA PHE A 266 -0.23 32.63 9.43
C PHE A 266 -0.34 33.71 10.50
N LEU A 267 -0.16 34.94 10.02
CA LEU A 267 -0.46 36.24 10.64
C LEU A 267 -0.44 37.18 9.42
N CYS A 268 -1.56 37.58 8.85
CA CYS A 268 -2.69 38.29 9.44
C CYS A 268 -3.98 37.93 8.70
N ILE A 269 -5.13 38.36 9.23
CA ILE A 269 -6.50 38.27 8.69
C ILE A 269 -7.33 37.14 9.34
N LEU A 270 -7.55 37.29 10.65
CA LEU A 270 -8.87 37.22 11.28
C LEU A 270 -8.99 38.46 12.17
#